data_AF-A0A520AH92-F1
#
_entry.id   AF-A0A520AH92-F1
#
_cell.length_a   1.000
_cell.length_b   1.000
_cell.length_c   1.000
_cell.angle_alpha   90.00
_cell.angle_beta   90.00
_cell.angle_gamma   90.00
#
_symmetry.space_group_name_H-M   'P 1'
#
loop_
_entity.id
_entity.type
_entity.pdbx_description
1 polymer ?
#
loop_
_entity_poly.entity_id
_entity_poly.type
_entity_poly.pdbx_seq_one_letter_code
_entity_poly.pdbx_strand_id
1 'polypeptide(L)'
;DVQYWTTFLNQPSSIQLGIEKIAVKTDRPVFYIKLKYLKRGYYTIDCVPLCLNPKETAEFEITELHTKFLEQIIREEPAYWLWSHRRWKHQPKTVSAPTT
;
A
#
# COMPACT_ATOMS: atom_id res chain seq x y z
N ASP A 1 9.34 -1.64 -15.64
CA ASP A 1 8.09 -1.64 -14.86
C ASP A 1 7.90 -2.95 -14.11
N VAL A 2 7.83 -2.88 -12.78
CA VAL A 2 7.38 -4.02 -11.97
C VAL A 2 6.17 -3.54 -11.18
N GLN A 3 5.00 -3.53 -11.85
CA GLN A 3 3.72 -3.24 -11.22
C GLN A 3 3.15 -4.55 -10.69
N TYR A 4 2.95 -4.60 -9.38
CA TYR A 4 2.16 -5.64 -8.74
C TYR A 4 0.69 -5.22 -8.74
N TRP A 5 -0.21 -6.14 -9.06
CA TRP A 5 -1.64 -5.88 -9.07
C TRP A 5 -2.30 -6.59 -7.89
N THR A 6 -3.11 -5.84 -7.15
CA THR A 6 -3.92 -6.38 -6.05
C THR A 6 -5.24 -5.61 -5.94
N THR A 7 -6.12 -6.02 -5.03
CA THR A 7 -7.36 -5.31 -4.73
C THR A 7 -7.10 -4.23 -3.70
N PHE A 8 -7.47 -2.98 -4.01
CA PHE A 8 -7.40 -1.85 -3.09
C PHE A 8 -8.64 -0.97 -3.28
N LEU A 9 -9.34 -0.68 -2.18
CA LEU A 9 -10.65 -0.02 -2.15
C LEU A 9 -11.65 -0.66 -3.13
N ASN A 10 -11.71 -2.00 -3.08
CA ASN A 10 -12.57 -2.86 -3.92
C ASN A 10 -12.31 -2.78 -5.43
N GLN A 11 -11.16 -2.27 -5.87
CA GLN A 11 -10.80 -2.15 -7.28
C GLN A 11 -9.41 -2.74 -7.57
N PRO A 12 -9.21 -3.40 -8.73
CA PRO A 12 -7.88 -3.79 -9.18
C PRO A 12 -6.97 -2.57 -9.27
N SER A 13 -5.86 -2.61 -8.55
CA SER A 13 -4.97 -1.47 -8.37
C SER A 13 -3.53 -1.90 -8.55
N SER A 14 -2.79 -1.10 -9.32
CA SER A 14 -1.36 -1.23 -9.45
C SER A 14 -0.66 -0.61 -8.24
N ILE A 15 0.15 -1.41 -7.55
CA ILE A 15 0.90 -1.04 -6.36
C ILE A 15 2.40 -1.05 -6.66
N GLN A 16 3.10 -0.07 -6.07
CA GLN A 16 4.54 0.04 -6.16
C GLN A 16 5.23 -0.91 -5.19
N LEU A 17 6.23 -1.64 -5.70
CA LEU A 17 7.02 -2.60 -4.91
C LEU A 17 8.27 -1.98 -4.24
N GLY A 18 8.40 -0.66 -4.25
CA GLY A 18 9.62 0.02 -3.79
C GLY A 18 9.94 -0.27 -2.33
N ILE A 19 8.92 -0.18 -1.45
CA ILE A 19 9.07 -0.40 0.00
C ILE A 19 9.58 -1.81 0.27
N GLU A 20 8.92 -2.82 -0.30
CA GLU A 20 9.28 -4.22 -0.13
C GLU A 20 10.68 -4.52 -0.67
N LYS A 21 10.99 -4.08 -1.88
CA LYS A 21 12.31 -4.30 -2.49
C LYS A 21 13.44 -3.70 -1.65
N ILE A 22 13.23 -2.50 -1.11
CA ILE A 22 14.22 -1.85 -0.23
C ILE A 22 14.32 -2.61 1.09
N ALA A 23 13.19 -2.96 1.72
CA ALA A 23 13.14 -3.66 3.00
C ALA A 23 13.83 -5.03 2.94
N VAL A 24 13.49 -5.86 1.95
CA VAL A 24 14.08 -7.19 1.74
C VAL A 24 15.57 -7.08 1.40
N LYS A 25 15.94 -6.17 0.49
CA LYS A 25 17.34 -6.00 0.07
C LYS A 25 18.25 -5.50 1.20
N THR A 26 17.73 -4.66 2.08
CA THR A 26 18.49 -4.07 3.18
C THR A 26 18.30 -4.76 4.53
N ASP A 27 17.36 -5.71 4.60
CA ASP A 27 16.95 -6.41 5.82
C ASP A 27 16.55 -5.46 6.96
N ARG A 28 15.77 -4.44 6.62
CA ARG A 28 15.39 -3.36 7.56
C ARG A 28 13.90 -3.37 7.87
N PRO A 29 13.52 -3.24 9.15
CA PRO A 29 12.12 -3.23 9.55
C PRO A 29 11.35 -2.10 8.89
N VAL A 30 10.09 -2.37 8.55
CA VAL A 30 9.15 -1.44 7.94
C VAL A 30 8.16 -0.94 8.99
N PHE A 31 8.13 0.37 9.16
CA PHE A 31 7.15 1.07 9.98
C PHE A 31 6.27 1.94 9.10
N TYR A 32 4.98 1.98 9.42
CA TYR A 32 4.02 2.91 8.84
C TYR A 32 3.88 4.14 9.74
N ILE A 33 3.92 5.32 9.14
CA ILE A 33 3.66 6.57 9.86
C ILE A 33 2.17 6.88 9.76
N LYS A 34 1.41 6.53 10.80
CA LYS A 34 -0.03 6.85 10.90
C LYS A 34 -0.19 8.26 11.45
N LEU A 35 -0.52 9.19 10.56
CA LEU A 35 -0.79 10.59 10.92
C LEU A 35 -2.28 10.75 11.27
N LYS A 36 -2.59 11.41 12.38
CA LYS A 36 -3.95 11.82 12.74
C LYS A 36 -4.02 13.33 12.91
N TYR A 37 -4.94 13.96 12.19
CA TYR A 37 -5.25 15.37 12.36
C TYR A 37 -6.07 15.57 13.64
N LEU A 38 -5.69 16.53 14.48
CA LEU A 38 -6.48 16.92 15.66
C LEU A 38 -7.21 18.23 15.42
N LYS A 39 -6.46 19.26 14.99
CA LYS A 39 -6.94 20.61 14.70
C LYS A 39 -5.88 21.35 13.88
N ARG A 40 -6.20 22.55 13.40
CA ARG A 40 -5.30 23.32 12.53
C ARG A 40 -3.92 23.50 13.18
N GLY A 41 -2.89 22.93 12.55
CA GLY A 41 -1.50 22.98 13.01
C GLY A 41 -1.11 21.93 14.05
N TYR A 42 -2.02 21.03 14.44
CA TYR A 42 -1.77 20.00 15.45
C TYR A 42 -2.12 18.61 14.90
N TYR A 43 -1.12 17.73 14.93
CA TYR A 43 -1.21 16.35 14.47
C TYR A 43 -0.60 15.42 15.51
N THR A 44 -1.07 14.18 15.55
CA THR A 44 -0.40 13.09 16.26
C THR A 44 0.14 12.09 15.24
N ILE A 45 1.22 11.42 15.61
CA ILE A 45 1.89 10.42 14.78
C ILE A 45 2.03 9.15 15.60
N ASP A 46 1.54 8.04 15.05
CA ASP A 46 1.84 6.71 15.55
C ASP A 46 2.80 6.02 14.57
N CYS A 47 3.93 5.52 15.09
CA CYS A 47 4.84 4.65 14.33
C CYS A 47 4.40 3.20 14.50
N VAL A 48 3.72 2.67 13.48
CA VAL A 48 3.14 1.32 13.53
C VAL A 48 4.11 0.32 12.88
N PRO A 49 4.59 -0.71 13.59
CA PRO A 49 5.42 -1.74 12.97
C PRO A 49 4.56 -2.58 12.01
N LEU A 50 4.94 -2.64 10.74
CA LEU A 50 4.28 -3.50 9.75
C LEU A 50 5.03 -4.81 9.53
N CYS A 51 6.36 -4.76 9.48
CA CYS A 51 7.21 -5.93 9.28
C CYS A 51 8.54 -5.70 10.00
N LEU A 52 8.91 -6.59 10.92
CA LEU A 52 10.18 -6.48 11.66
C LEU A 52 11.31 -7.29 11.02
N ASN A 53 10.99 -8.37 10.32
CA ASN A 53 11.94 -9.30 9.70
C ASN A 53 11.67 -9.45 8.19
N PRO A 54 12.10 -8.50 7.34
CA PRO A 54 11.77 -8.52 5.91
C PRO A 54 12.30 -9.72 5.13
N LYS A 55 13.41 -10.33 5.55
CA LYS A 55 13.94 -11.53 4.86
C LYS A 55 13.11 -12.79 5.07
N GLU A 56 12.25 -12.80 6.08
CA GLU A 56 11.39 -13.95 6.41
C GLU A 56 10.04 -13.88 5.71
N THR A 57 9.73 -12.77 5.02
CA THR A 57 8.44 -12.57 4.37
C THR A 57 8.36 -13.25 3.00
N ALA A 58 7.17 -13.72 2.64
CA ALA A 58 6.87 -14.17 1.29
C ALA A 58 6.91 -13.02 0.28
N GLU A 59 7.00 -13.36 -1.01
CA GLU A 59 6.92 -12.37 -2.10
C GLU A 59 5.59 -11.60 -2.01
N PHE A 60 5.65 -10.27 -2.13
CA PHE A 60 4.53 -9.33 -2.04
C PHE A 60 3.89 -9.16 -0.66
N GLU A 61 4.35 -9.86 0.38
CA GLU A 61 3.73 -9.81 1.70
C GLU A 61 3.81 -8.41 2.34
N ILE A 62 4.99 -7.77 2.29
CA ILE A 62 5.18 -6.42 2.83
C ILE A 62 4.32 -5.41 2.06
N THR A 63 4.24 -5.55 0.74
CA THR A 63 3.41 -4.71 -0.13
C THR A 63 1.92 -4.86 0.22
N GLU A 64 1.46 -6.08 0.44
CA GLU A 64 0.08 -6.40 0.85
C GLU A 64 -0.25 -5.81 2.22
N LEU A 65 0.64 -6.00 3.21
CA LEU A 65 0.48 -5.44 4.56
C LEU A 65 0.36 -3.92 4.51
N HIS A 66 1.26 -3.26 3.79
CA HIS A 66 1.24 -1.81 3.62
C HIS A 66 -0.04 -1.32 2.92
N THR A 67 -0.46 -2.02 1.86
CA THR A 67 -1.66 -1.66 1.07
C THR A 67 -2.94 -1.81 1.89
N LYS A 68 -3.09 -2.92 2.64
CA LYS A 68 -4.22 -3.15 3.55
C LYS A 68 -4.25 -2.14 4.68
N PHE A 69 -3.09 -1.81 5.25
CA PHE A 69 -3.01 -0.80 6.30
C PHE A 69 -3.43 0.58 5.79
N LEU A 70 -2.94 1.00 4.61
CA LEU A 70 -3.39 2.24 3.97
C LEU A 70 -4.92 2.22 3.73
N GLU A 71 -5.47 1.12 3.24
CA GLU A 71 -6.90 1.00 3.02
C GLU A 71 -7.70 1.17 4.31
N GLN A 72 -7.23 0.58 5.41
CA GLN A 72 -7.82 0.78 6.74
C GLN A 72 -7.81 2.26 7.14
N ILE A 73 -6.69 2.97 6.99
CA ILE A 73 -6.59 4.40 7.31
C ILE A 73 -7.60 5.23 6.49
N ILE A 74 -7.72 4.95 5.20
CA ILE A 74 -8.69 5.64 4.34
C ILE A 74 -10.12 5.33 4.76
N ARG A 75 -10.42 4.11 5.18
CA ARG A 75 -11.76 3.74 5.69
C ARG A 75 -12.07 4.42 7.02
N GLU A 76 -11.08 4.59 7.90
CA GLU A 76 -11.23 5.28 9.18
C GLU A 76 -11.51 6.79 8.99
N GLU A 77 -10.75 7.46 8.12
CA GLU A 77 -10.81 8.92 7.92
C GLU A 77 -10.75 9.30 6.43
N PRO A 78 -11.81 9.01 5.65
CA PRO A 78 -11.77 9.13 4.19
C PRO A 78 -11.53 10.55 3.71
N ALA A 79 -11.92 11.56 4.48
CA ALA A 79 -11.78 12.97 4.10
C ALA A 79 -10.33 13.41 3.87
N TYR A 80 -9.35 12.72 4.48
CA TYR A 80 -7.92 13.09 4.37
C TYR A 80 -7.20 12.40 3.21
N TRP A 81 -7.84 11.48 2.50
CA TRP A 81 -7.27 10.91 1.28
C TRP A 81 -7.37 11.91 0.11
N LEU A 82 -6.34 11.97 -0.73
CA LEU A 82 -6.30 12.85 -1.91
C LEU A 82 -7.16 12.28 -3.05
N TRP A 83 -8.48 12.37 -2.94
CA TRP A 83 -9.45 11.84 -3.92
C TRP A 83 -9.32 12.44 -5.33
N SER A 84 -8.66 13.58 -5.49
CA SER A 84 -8.37 14.17 -6.80
C SER A 84 -7.32 13.38 -7.60
N HIS A 85 -6.56 12.48 -6.97
CA HIS A 85 -5.58 11.64 -7.65
C HIS A 85 -6.27 10.59 -8.52
N ARG A 86 -5.95 10.57 -9.82
CA ARG A 86 -6.47 9.58 -10.80
C ARG A 86 -5.80 8.21 -10.63
N ARG A 87 -6.00 7.57 -9.47
CA ARG A 87 -5.32 6.31 -9.09
C ARG A 87 -5.63 5.15 -10.03
N TRP A 88 -6.88 5.03 -10.49
CA TRP A 88 -7.34 3.95 -11.38
C TRP A 88 -7.28 4.31 -12.87
N LYS A 89 -6.33 5.15 -13.28
CA LYS A 89 -6.11 5.47 -14.70
C LYS A 89 -5.66 4.24 -15.51
N HIS A 90 -4.96 3.32 -14.87
CA HIS A 90 -4.47 2.09 -15.48
C HIS A 90 -5.30 0.91 -14.99
N GLN A 91 -5.60 -0.03 -15.88
CA GLN A 91 -6.28 -1.29 -15.58
C GLN A 91 -5.32 -2.45 -15.84
N PRO A 92 -5.49 -3.59 -15.13
CA PRO A 92 -4.72 -4.78 -15.43
C PRO A 92 -5.02 -5.20 -16.88
N LYS A 93 -4.00 -5.62 -17.62
CA LYS A 93 -4.23 -6.15 -18.97
C LYS A 93 -5.03 -7.44 -18.82
N THR A 94 -6.29 -7.45 -19.27
CA THR A 94 -7.05 -8.69 -19.42
C THR A 94 -6.30 -9.57 -20.42
N VAL A 95 -5.66 -10.63 -19.94
CA VAL A 95 -5.19 -11.69 -20.84
C VAL A 95 -6.45 -12.38 -21.32
N SER A 96 -6.89 -12.08 -22.54
CA SER A 96 -7.96 -12.81 -23.21
C SER A 96 -7.60 -14.30 -23.19
N ALA A 97 -8.43 -15.12 -22.55
CA ALA A 97 -8.29 -16.56 -22.57
C ALA A 97 -8.20 -17.05 -24.04
N PRO A 98 -7.37 -18.05 -24.35
CA PRO A 98 -7.31 -18.57 -25.70
C PRO A 98 -8.67 -19.17 -26.03
N THR A 99 -9.33 -18.61 -27.04
CA THR A 99 -10.49 -19.21 -27.69
C THR A 99 -10.09 -20.61 -28.16
N THR A 100 -10.62 -21.63 -27.49
CA THR A 100 -10.63 -23.02 -27.98
C THR A 100 -11.99 -23.27 -28.61
#